data_AF-A0A7J8Y7D0-F1
#
_entry.id   AF-A0A7J8Y7D0-F1
#
_cell.length_a   1.000
_cell.length_b   1.000
_cell.length_c   1.000
_cell.angle_alpha   90.00
_cell.angle_beta   90.00
_cell.angle_gamma   90.00
#
_symmetry.space_group_name_H-M   'P 1'
#
loop_
_entity.id
_entity.type
_entity.pdbx_description
1 polymer ?
#
loop_
_entity_poly.entity_id
_entity_poly.type
_entity_poly.pdbx_seq_one_letter_code
_entity_poly.pdbx_strand_id
1 'polypeptide(L)' 'MSVKRELRDYKQVMDGWDINSVDPCTWNMVACSTEGFVISLEMASTGLSGMLSPSIGNLSHLRTM' A
#
# COMPACT_ATOMS: atom_id res chain seq x y z
N MET A 1 6.32 -7.43 -4.02
CA MET A 1 5.95 -6.09 -4.54
C MET A 1 6.65 -4.97 -3.76
N SER A 2 7.53 -4.18 -4.39
CA SER A 2 8.42 -3.20 -3.72
C SER A 2 7.74 -1.94 -3.12
N VAL A 3 6.41 -1.89 -3.00
CA VAL A 3 5.67 -0.66 -2.64
C VAL A 3 6.15 -0.04 -1.32
N LYS A 4 6.49 -0.88 -0.33
CA LYS A 4 6.98 -0.45 1.00
C LYS A 4 8.47 -0.08 1.03
N ARG A 5 9.29 -0.49 0.05
CA ARG A 5 10.77 -0.36 0.15
C ARG A 5 11.26 1.08 0.17
N GLU A 6 10.53 2.00 -0.44
CA GLU A 6 10.92 3.41 -0.60
C GLU A 6 10.15 4.36 0.33
N LEU A 7 9.15 3.84 1.06
CA LEU A 7 8.41 4.58 2.08
C LEU A 7 9.11 4.45 3.43
N ARG A 8 9.33 5.57 4.10
CA ARG A 8 9.74 5.60 5.51
C ARG A 8 8.51 5.68 6.38
N ASP A 9 8.36 4.67 7.20
CA ASP A 9 7.34 4.60 8.23
C ASP A 9 7.96 4.89 9.60
N TYR A 10 7.73 6.10 10.10
CA TYR A 10 8.21 6.53 11.41
C TYR A 10 7.24 6.16 12.54
N LYS A 11 5.97 5.87 12.20
CA LYS A 11 4.91 5.61 13.17
C LYS A 11 4.50 4.14 13.25
N GLN A 12 5.18 3.27 12.51
CA GLN A 12 4.83 1.86 12.35
C GLN A 12 3.37 1.66 11.92
N VAL A 13 2.83 2.58 11.11
CA VAL A 13 1.46 2.49 10.58
C VAL A 13 1.32 1.40 9.51
N MET A 14 2.42 1.04 8.85
CA MET A 14 2.52 -0.04 7.87
C MET A 14 2.90 -1.38 8.53
N ASP A 15 2.67 -1.51 9.84
CA ASP A 15 2.74 -2.79 10.53
C ASP A 15 1.70 -3.75 9.92
N GLY A 16 2.10 -4.98 9.62
CA GLY A 16 1.29 -5.94 8.86
C GLY A 16 1.39 -5.85 7.34
N TRP A 17 2.07 -4.84 6.78
CA TRP A 17 2.46 -4.87 5.37
C TRP A 17 3.61 -5.86 5.19
N ASP A 18 3.26 -7.10 4.89
CA ASP A 18 4.19 -8.13 4.50
C ASP A 18 4.21 -8.26 2.98
N ILE A 19 5.35 -7.92 2.38
CA ILE A 19 5.61 -8.03 0.94
C ILE A 19 5.52 -9.46 0.41
N ASN A 20 5.62 -10.44 1.30
CA ASN A 20 5.48 -11.87 1.02
C ASN A 20 4.08 -12.39 1.33
N SER A 21 3.20 -11.58 1.94
CA SER A 21 1.80 -11.94 2.07
C SER A 21 1.17 -12.00 0.69
N VAL A 22 0.41 -13.06 0.46
CA VAL A 22 -0.24 -13.33 -0.82
C VAL A 22 -1.32 -12.29 -1.11
N ASP A 23 -1.94 -11.73 -0.08
CA ASP A 23 -3.11 -10.87 -0.20
C ASP A 23 -2.84 -9.45 0.34
N PRO A 24 -2.55 -8.47 -0.55
CA PRO A 24 -2.35 -7.07 -0.14
C PRO A 24 -3.62 -6.43 0.44
N CYS A 25 -4.79 -7.02 0.23
CA CYS A 25 -6.06 -6.61 0.82
C CYS A 25 -6.14 -6.82 2.33
N THR A 26 -5.22 -7.62 2.90
CA THR A 26 -5.10 -7.82 4.35
C THR A 26 -4.23 -6.75 5.01
N TRP A 27 -3.55 -5.92 4.22
CA TRP A 27 -2.68 -4.89 4.74
C TRP A 27 -3.50 -3.74 5.33
N ASN A 28 -2.97 -3.19 6.42
CA ASN A 28 -3.56 -2.00 7.02
C ASN A 28 -3.61 -0.86 6.00
N MET A 29 -4.74 -0.13 5.97
CA MET A 29 -4.92 1.04 5.09
C MET A 29 -4.88 0.70 3.60
N VAL A 30 -5.03 -0.58 3.23
CA VAL A 30 -5.24 -1.00 1.84
C VAL A 30 -6.68 -1.44 1.70
N ALA A 31 -7.38 -0.86 0.72
CA ALA A 31 -8.72 -1.28 0.36
C ALA A 31 -8.73 -1.83 -1.07
N CYS A 32 -9.38 -2.99 -1.18
CA CYS A 32 -9.51 -3.74 -2.41
C CYS A 32 -10.94 -3.72 -2.94
N SER A 33 -11.06 -3.89 -4.26
CA SER A 33 -12.34 -4.20 -4.89
C SER A 33 -12.79 -5.61 -4.52
N THR A 34 -14.05 -5.90 -4.81
CA THR A 34 -14.62 -7.25 -4.72
C THR A 34 -13.93 -8.27 -5.62
N GLU A 35 -13.14 -7.81 -6.61
CA GLU A 35 -12.36 -8.65 -7.50
C GLU A 35 -10.95 -8.94 -6.96
N GLY A 36 -10.59 -8.38 -5.80
CA GLY A 36 -9.27 -8.56 -5.17
C GLY A 36 -8.20 -7.59 -5.67
N PHE A 37 -8.57 -6.57 -6.46
CA PHE A 37 -7.62 -5.55 -6.90
C PHE A 37 -7.51 -4.43 -5.87
N VAL A 38 -6.30 -3.96 -5.60
CA VAL A 38 -6.09 -2.77 -4.77
C VAL A 38 -6.61 -1.55 -5.50
N ILE A 39 -7.66 -0.92 -4.95
CA ILE A 39 -8.32 0.27 -5.53
C ILE A 39 -8.07 1.53 -4.72
N SER A 40 -7.70 1.40 -3.45
CA SER A 40 -7.42 2.54 -2.60
C SER A 40 -6.34 2.22 -1.59
N LEU A 41 -5.42 3.16 -1.41
CA LEU A 41 -4.46 3.14 -0.32
C LEU A 41 -4.71 4.36 0.56
N GLU A 42 -5.17 4.15 1.77
CA GLU A 42 -5.39 5.20 2.77
C GLU A 42 -4.09 5.54 3.50
N MET A 43 -3.08 5.93 2.73
CA MET A 43 -1.79 6.41 3.26
C MET A 43 -1.77 7.91 3.45
N ALA A 44 -2.68 8.65 2.82
CA ALA A 44 -2.91 10.07 3.06
C ALA A 44 -3.04 10.32 4.58
N SER A 45 -2.26 11.25 5.10
CA SER A 45 -2.26 11.71 6.51
C SER A 45 -1.68 10.78 7.59
N THR A 46 -1.07 9.64 7.22
CA THR A 46 -0.45 8.73 8.19
C THR A 46 0.96 9.16 8.65
N GLY A 47 1.51 10.21 8.05
CA GLY A 47 2.86 10.70 8.34
C GLY A 47 3.96 9.86 7.69
N LEU A 48 3.60 9.00 6.73
CA LEU A 48 4.55 8.33 5.85
C LEU A 48 5.29 9.37 5.00
N SER A 49 6.61 9.24 4.94
CA SER A 49 7.48 10.13 4.17
C SER A 49 8.37 9.29 3.28
N GLY A 50 8.61 9.72 2.05
CA GLY A 50 9.41 8.96 1.09
C GLY A 50 8.75 8.92 -0.28
N MET A 51 9.23 8.02 -1.11
CA MET A 51 8.72 7.87 -2.48
C MET A 51 7.96 6.56 -2.58
N LEU A 52 6.82 6.58 -3.26
CA LEU A 52 6.15 5.34 -3.62
C LEU A 52 6.97 4.67 -4.70
N SER A 53 7.29 3.39 -4.49
CA SER A 53 7.99 2.63 -5.52
C SER A 53 7.17 2.65 -6.83
N PRO A 54 7.80 2.79 -8.00
CA PRO A 54 7.10 2.78 -9.29
C PRO A 54 6.30 1.50 -9.54
N SER A 55 6.54 0.44 -8.77
CA SER A 55 5.69 -0.75 -8.71
C SER A 55 4.23 -0.47 -8.32
N ILE A 56 3.91 0.69 -7.72
CA ILE A 56 2.53 1.17 -7.54
C ILE A 56 1.81 1.36 -8.88
N GLY A 57 2.54 1.68 -9.96
CA GLY A 57 1.99 1.77 -11.32
C GLY A 57 1.51 0.43 -11.86
N ASN A 58 1.87 -0.68 -11.22
CA ASN A 58 1.32 -2.00 -11.55
C ASN A 58 -0.08 -2.23 -10.94
N LEU A 59 -0.52 -1.36 -10.02
CA LEU A 59 -1.89 -1.33 -9.51
C LEU A 59 -2.76 -0.55 -10.49
N SER A 60 -3.09 -1.17 -11.63
CA SER A 60 -3.85 -0.54 -12.72
C SER A 60 -5.25 -0.07 -12.32
N HIS A 61 -5.78 -0.61 -11.22
CA HIS A 61 -7.10 -0.32 -10.68
C HIS A 61 -7.09 0.70 -9.53
N LEU A 62 -5.93 1.26 -9.20
CA LEU A 62 -5.80 2.24 -8.13
C LEU A 62 -6.56 3.52 -8.48
N ARG A 63 -7.51 3.89 -7.62
CA ARG A 63 -8.37 5.08 -7.74
C ARG A 63 -8.10 6.13 -6.68
N THR A 64 -7.63 5.75 -5.50
CA THR A 64 -7.49 6.67 -4.36
C THR A 64 -6.20 6.41 -3.59
N MET A 65 -5.50 7.48 -3.21
CA MET A 65 -4.21 7.48 -2.51
C MET A 65 -4.18 8.56 -1.43
#